data_AF-A0A453NQW5-F1
#
_entry.id   AF-A0A453NQW5-F1
#
_cell.length_a   1.000
_cell.length_b   1.000
_cell.length_c   1.000
_cell.angle_alpha   90.00
_cell.angle_beta   90.00
_cell.angle_gamma   90.00
#
_symmetry.space_group_name_H-M   'P 1'
#
loop_
_entity.id
_entity.type
_entity.pdbx_description
1 polymer ?
#
loop_
_entity_poly.entity_id
_entity_poly.type
_entity_poly.pdbx_seq_one_letter_code
_entity_poly.pdbx_strand_id
1 'polypeptide(L)'
;MLPDFPEGDAQALVAYLAVLQKVVENGNPSERRKWFPDIEPLFKLLSYENVPPYLKGALRNSITAFVKVSPQLKDAVWSYLEQYDLPVVTVPPGQHAATQVYDMRFELNEVEARRESYPSTISFLNLVNALIAEERNISDKGRRFMGIFKFVYEDVFGPFPQRAYADPREKWELALACLEHFHMVLRMYDIKDDDIYAAFNTSGPSTSNASVEKQLPVLELVKDFMCGKVAFRNIMNIILMGVDTLINERTTQTYGILLEKAVHLSLEIFILVMERDLVLADVFRPLYQPLEIILSQNHRQIISLLEFVRYDYLPQIQQCSIKIMGILSSRIVGLVQLLLKEDVAKSVIEDYAACLEFRFDDFQVIENTKDDVGVLILQLLIDNICRPAPNITHLLLRFDVNGPIERTVLKPKSHYSCLKIILDNLEKVTKPDINALLHEFSFQLMYESCLDPLTCGPVMDLLSTTKYQFFSKHVGTIGVSPLPKRNNNQALRISMLHE
;
A
#
# COMPACT_ATOMS: atom_id res chain seq x y z
N MET A 1 39.83 -4.43 21.57
CA MET A 1 39.95 -4.28 20.10
C MET A 1 40.03 -5.67 19.51
N LEU A 2 39.13 -6.01 18.59
CA LEU A 2 39.20 -7.25 17.82
C LEU A 2 40.38 -7.13 16.83
N PRO A 3 41.23 -8.15 16.63
CA PRO A 3 42.22 -8.13 15.55
C PRO A 3 41.55 -7.92 14.18
N ASP A 4 42.32 -7.41 13.21
CA ASP A 4 41.84 -7.25 11.84
C ASP A 4 41.31 -8.57 11.30
N PHE A 5 40.09 -8.54 10.78
CA PHE A 5 39.39 -9.72 10.28
C PHE A 5 39.94 -10.06 8.88
N PRO A 6 40.66 -11.18 8.69
CA PRO A 6 41.17 -11.53 7.37
C PRO A 6 40.02 -11.72 6.38
N GLU A 7 40.14 -11.16 5.18
CA GLU A 7 39.07 -11.19 4.16
C GLU A 7 38.62 -12.62 3.82
N GLY A 8 39.56 -13.57 3.77
CA GLY A 8 39.24 -14.99 3.56
C GLY A 8 38.38 -15.60 4.68
N ASP A 9 38.66 -15.24 5.93
CA ASP A 9 37.90 -15.72 7.09
C ASP A 9 36.50 -15.08 7.12
N ALA A 10 36.40 -13.80 6.76
CA ALA A 10 35.13 -13.09 6.65
C ALA A 10 34.23 -13.75 5.58
N GLN A 11 34.77 -14.04 4.39
CA GLN A 11 34.04 -14.71 3.32
C GLN A 11 33.63 -16.14 3.70
N ALA A 12 34.51 -16.90 4.35
CA ALA A 12 34.17 -18.22 4.86
C ALA A 12 33.01 -18.16 5.86
N LEU A 13 33.04 -17.19 6.79
CA LEU A 13 31.97 -17.00 7.76
C LEU A 13 30.64 -16.61 7.10
N VAL A 14 30.65 -15.74 6.08
CA VAL A 14 29.44 -15.43 5.28
C VAL A 14 28.84 -16.70 4.66
N ALA A 15 29.67 -17.59 4.11
CA ALA A 15 29.20 -18.86 3.54
C ALA A 15 28.57 -19.78 4.61
N TYR A 16 29.19 -19.90 5.79
CA TYR A 16 28.62 -20.65 6.91
C TYR A 16 27.28 -20.08 7.38
N LEU A 17 27.19 -18.76 7.46
CA LEU A 17 25.98 -18.03 7.83
C LEU A 17 24.84 -18.25 6.82
N ALA A 18 25.15 -18.22 5.52
CA ALA A 18 24.17 -18.52 4.48
C ALA A 18 23.60 -19.95 4.59
N VAL A 19 24.46 -20.93 4.90
CA VAL A 19 24.01 -22.31 5.16
C VAL A 19 23.17 -22.38 6.42
N LEU A 20 23.62 -21.75 7.52
CA LEU A 20 22.88 -21.69 8.78
C LEU A 20 21.47 -21.12 8.58
N GLN A 21 21.37 -19.99 7.89
CA GLN A 21 20.10 -19.35 7.55
C GLN A 21 19.16 -20.34 6.85
N LYS A 22 19.64 -21.01 5.79
CA LYS A 22 18.82 -21.95 5.02
C LYS A 22 18.42 -23.19 5.82
N VAL A 23 19.29 -23.70 6.67
CA VAL A 23 19.00 -24.83 7.58
C VAL A 23 17.90 -24.44 8.58
N VAL A 24 17.97 -23.25 9.16
CA VAL A 24 16.96 -22.77 10.11
C VAL A 24 15.61 -22.52 9.41
N GLU A 25 15.62 -21.91 8.23
CA GLU A 25 14.42 -21.61 7.45
C GLU A 25 13.66 -22.87 7.03
N ASN A 26 14.37 -23.88 6.52
CA ASN A 26 13.78 -25.07 5.89
C ASN A 26 13.77 -26.32 6.78
N GLY A 27 14.39 -26.26 7.95
CA GLY A 27 14.43 -27.36 8.90
C GLY A 27 13.04 -27.74 9.43
N ASN A 28 12.90 -28.99 9.88
CA ASN A 28 11.65 -29.47 10.46
C ASN A 28 11.23 -28.58 11.64
N PRO A 29 10.01 -27.98 11.65
CA PRO A 29 9.57 -27.02 12.67
C PRO A 29 9.64 -27.52 14.11
N SER A 30 9.49 -28.84 14.34
CA SER A 30 9.55 -29.45 15.67
C SER A 30 10.98 -29.68 16.15
N GLU A 31 11.91 -29.94 15.23
CA GLU A 31 13.30 -30.26 15.55
C GLU A 31 14.17 -29.01 15.67
N ARG A 32 13.99 -28.05 14.76
CA ARG A 32 14.82 -26.85 14.66
C ARG A 32 14.82 -25.98 15.91
N ARG A 33 13.79 -26.09 16.75
CA ARG A 33 13.72 -25.43 18.07
C ARG A 33 14.82 -25.86 19.04
N LYS A 34 15.47 -27.01 18.79
CA LYS A 34 16.49 -27.60 19.68
C LYS A 34 17.91 -27.51 19.12
N TRP A 35 18.09 -27.16 17.84
CA TRP A 35 19.38 -27.25 17.15
C TRP A 35 20.39 -26.19 17.60
N PHE A 36 19.92 -24.98 17.91
CA PHE A 36 20.76 -23.84 18.25
C PHE A 36 20.28 -23.23 19.58
N PRO A 37 20.67 -23.82 20.72
CA PRO A 37 20.22 -23.37 22.03
C PRO A 37 20.84 -22.04 22.45
N ASP A 38 22.00 -21.67 21.88
CA ASP A 38 22.67 -20.40 22.11
C ASP A 38 22.94 -19.72 20.77
N ILE A 39 22.38 -18.52 20.60
CA ILE A 39 22.53 -17.66 19.43
C ILE A 39 23.25 -16.35 19.76
N GLU A 40 23.60 -16.11 21.03
CA GLU A 40 24.28 -14.90 21.49
C GLU A 40 25.60 -14.62 20.75
N PRO A 41 26.45 -15.62 20.41
CA PRO A 41 27.69 -15.38 19.69
C PRO A 41 27.52 -14.66 18.34
N LEU A 42 26.36 -14.82 17.68
CA LEU A 42 26.06 -14.14 16.42
C LEU A 42 25.94 -12.61 16.60
N PHE A 43 25.54 -12.16 17.78
CA PHE A 43 25.35 -10.74 18.09
C PHE A 43 26.64 -10.06 18.56
N LYS A 44 27.50 -10.78 19.29
CA LYS A 44 28.74 -10.22 19.85
C LYS A 44 29.66 -9.61 18.78
N LEU A 45 29.62 -10.13 17.55
CA LEU A 45 30.42 -9.59 16.44
C LEU A 45 29.88 -8.26 15.89
N LEU A 46 28.59 -7.96 16.07
CA LEU A 46 27.96 -6.76 15.50
C LEU A 46 28.50 -5.45 16.13
N SER A 47 28.84 -5.47 17.41
CA SER A 47 29.33 -4.32 18.16
C SER A 47 30.75 -3.86 17.80
N TYR A 48 31.47 -4.60 16.94
CA TYR A 48 32.85 -4.28 16.59
C TYR A 48 32.93 -3.51 15.26
N GLU A 49 33.63 -2.37 15.29
CA GLU A 49 33.89 -1.52 14.11
C GLU A 49 34.68 -2.26 13.00
N ASN A 50 35.66 -3.08 13.38
CA ASN A 50 36.53 -3.79 12.44
C ASN A 50 35.85 -4.92 11.67
N VAL A 51 34.60 -5.28 12.01
CA VAL A 51 33.84 -6.30 11.30
C VAL A 51 33.23 -5.68 10.04
N PRO A 52 33.51 -6.23 8.83
CA PRO A 52 33.01 -5.66 7.59
C PRO A 52 31.48 -5.54 7.54
N PRO A 53 30.93 -4.45 6.95
CA PRO A 53 29.47 -4.24 6.86
C PRO A 53 28.72 -5.41 6.21
N TYR A 54 29.28 -6.03 5.16
CA TYR A 54 28.66 -7.18 4.50
C TYR A 54 28.57 -8.42 5.41
N LEU A 55 29.55 -8.61 6.31
CA LEU A 55 29.55 -9.71 7.26
C LEU A 55 28.55 -9.45 8.40
N LYS A 56 28.45 -8.21 8.88
CA LYS A 56 27.35 -7.79 9.78
C LYS A 56 25.99 -8.03 9.11
N GLY A 57 25.89 -7.72 7.82
CA GLY A 57 24.78 -8.06 6.95
C GLY A 57 24.37 -9.54 7.03
N ALA A 58 25.33 -10.43 6.77
CA ALA A 58 25.12 -11.87 6.80
C ALA A 58 24.75 -12.39 8.21
N LEU A 59 25.35 -11.84 9.26
CA LEU A 59 25.02 -12.17 10.65
C LEU A 59 23.56 -11.83 10.96
N ARG A 60 23.11 -10.60 10.67
CA ARG A 60 21.73 -10.18 10.91
C ARG A 60 20.74 -10.99 10.08
N ASN A 61 21.00 -11.23 8.80
CA ASN A 61 20.15 -12.08 7.96
C ASN A 61 20.01 -13.51 8.51
N SER A 62 21.09 -14.08 9.05
CA SER A 62 21.04 -15.38 9.71
C SER A 62 20.25 -15.35 11.02
N ILE A 63 20.43 -14.29 11.81
CA ILE A 63 19.66 -14.04 13.05
C ILE A 63 18.16 -13.93 12.73
N THR A 64 17.78 -13.27 11.64
CA THR A 64 16.38 -13.12 11.21
C THR A 64 15.67 -14.46 11.05
N ALA A 65 16.36 -15.51 10.59
CA ALA A 65 15.77 -16.84 10.45
C ALA A 65 15.28 -17.44 11.79
N PHE A 66 15.91 -17.06 12.91
CA PHE A 66 15.53 -17.55 14.25
C PHE A 66 14.24 -16.93 14.79
N VAL A 67 13.86 -15.73 14.30
CA VAL A 67 12.68 -14.97 14.76
C VAL A 67 11.40 -15.81 14.65
N LYS A 68 11.24 -16.54 13.54
CA LYS A 68 10.04 -17.35 13.25
C LYS A 68 10.09 -18.78 13.81
N VAL A 69 11.15 -19.15 14.53
CA VAL A 69 11.34 -20.52 15.04
C VAL A 69 10.47 -20.77 16.28
N SER A 70 10.51 -19.85 17.24
CA SER A 70 9.71 -19.90 18.47
C SER A 70 9.60 -18.52 19.12
N PRO A 71 8.52 -18.25 19.89
CA PRO A 71 8.39 -17.00 20.65
C PRO A 71 9.57 -16.75 21.60
N GLN A 72 10.10 -17.80 22.24
CA GLN A 72 11.24 -17.68 23.16
C GLN A 72 12.51 -17.19 22.44
N LEU A 73 12.78 -17.72 21.24
CA LEU A 73 13.91 -17.26 20.44
C LEU A 73 13.69 -15.85 19.93
N LYS A 74 12.46 -15.46 19.55
CA LYS A 74 12.13 -14.07 19.21
C LYS A 74 12.48 -13.12 20.35
N ASP A 75 12.05 -13.43 21.58
CA ASP A 75 12.29 -12.59 22.75
C ASP A 75 13.79 -12.53 23.12
N ALA A 76 14.52 -13.65 22.93
CA ALA A 76 15.97 -13.69 23.06
C ALA A 76 16.67 -12.82 22.00
N VAL A 77 16.25 -12.89 20.73
CA VAL A 77 16.76 -12.03 19.65
C VAL A 77 16.53 -10.56 19.98
N TRP A 78 15.36 -10.18 20.49
CA TRP A 78 15.11 -8.81 20.94
C TRP A 78 16.08 -8.38 22.04
N SER A 79 16.23 -9.20 23.08
CA SER A 79 17.13 -8.91 24.21
C SER A 79 18.58 -8.71 23.75
N TYR A 80 19.06 -9.56 22.85
CA TYR A 80 20.41 -9.45 22.31
C TYR A 80 20.57 -8.28 21.33
N LEU A 81 19.54 -7.95 20.56
CA LEU A 81 19.56 -6.78 19.68
C LEU A 81 19.68 -5.49 20.52
N GLU A 82 18.92 -5.37 21.61
CA GLU A 82 19.02 -4.25 22.56
C GLU A 82 20.40 -4.18 23.23
N GLN A 83 20.96 -5.34 23.59
CA GLN A 83 22.25 -5.43 24.27
C GLN A 83 23.46 -5.12 23.36
N TYR A 84 23.44 -5.58 22.11
CA TYR A 84 24.64 -5.63 21.26
C TYR A 84 24.58 -4.73 20.02
N ASP A 85 23.39 -4.43 19.48
CA ASP A 85 23.24 -3.79 18.16
C ASP A 85 22.52 -2.43 18.21
N LEU A 86 21.71 -2.19 19.24
CA LEU A 86 21.03 -0.93 19.52
C LEU A 86 21.65 -0.05 20.62
N PRO A 87 22.92 -0.18 21.08
CA PRO A 87 23.36 0.50 22.30
C PRO A 87 23.43 2.02 22.12
N VAL A 88 22.30 2.68 22.43
CA VAL A 88 22.24 3.99 23.04
C VAL A 88 22.85 3.81 24.42
N VAL A 89 24.12 4.18 24.59
CA VAL A 89 24.58 4.51 25.93
C VAL A 89 23.77 5.75 26.33
N THR A 90 22.74 5.54 27.15
CA THR A 90 22.14 6.63 27.93
C THR A 90 23.27 7.22 28.76
N VAL A 91 23.88 8.30 28.26
CA VAL A 91 24.87 9.04 29.03
C VAL A 91 24.12 9.60 30.25
N PRO A 92 24.55 9.31 31.49
CA PRO A 92 23.96 9.94 32.66
C PRO A 92 24.00 11.47 32.51
N PRO A 93 22.96 12.21 32.92
CA PRO A 93 22.96 13.66 32.79
C PRO A 93 24.14 14.23 33.59
N GLY A 94 25.11 14.82 32.89
CA GLY A 94 26.29 15.46 33.49
C GLY A 94 27.66 15.10 32.89
N GLN A 95 27.75 14.16 31.94
CA GLN A 95 29.02 13.86 31.24
C GLN A 95 28.90 14.18 29.75
N HIS A 96 29.73 15.11 29.26
CA HIS A 96 29.95 15.27 27.82
C HIS A 96 30.86 14.14 27.35
N ALA A 97 30.30 13.10 26.73
CA ALA A 97 31.10 12.10 26.06
C ALA A 97 31.61 12.70 24.74
N ALA A 98 32.91 13.01 24.69
CA ALA A 98 33.66 13.32 23.47
C ALA A 98 33.99 12.05 22.65
N THR A 99 33.37 10.91 22.97
CA THR A 99 33.59 9.61 22.31
C THR A 99 32.43 9.34 21.36
N GLN A 100 32.69 9.29 20.05
CA GLN A 100 31.70 8.86 19.06
C GLN A 100 31.21 7.46 19.42
N VAL A 101 29.90 7.33 19.64
CA VAL A 101 29.26 6.03 19.91
C VAL A 101 29.11 5.31 18.59
N TYR A 102 29.63 4.09 18.50
CA TYR A 102 29.44 3.23 17.35
C TYR A 102 28.03 2.64 17.37
N ASP A 103 27.09 3.32 16.70
CA ASP A 103 25.69 2.90 16.55
C ASP A 103 25.33 2.70 15.06
N MET A 104 24.09 2.30 14.79
CA MET A 104 23.61 2.14 13.41
C MET A 104 23.61 3.45 12.59
N ARG A 105 23.60 4.63 13.23
CA ARG A 105 23.74 5.91 12.52
C ARG A 105 25.19 6.13 12.07
N PHE A 106 26.15 5.80 12.94
CA PHE A 106 27.56 5.84 12.59
C PHE A 106 27.89 4.83 11.49
N GLU A 107 27.42 3.58 11.60
CA GLU A 107 27.56 2.56 10.54
C GLU A 107 27.03 3.09 9.20
N LEU A 108 25.78 3.60 9.17
CA LEU A 108 25.15 4.12 7.96
C LEU A 108 25.90 5.30 7.34
N ASN A 109 26.26 6.30 8.15
CA ASN A 109 26.73 7.59 7.64
C ASN A 109 28.25 7.66 7.48
N GLU A 110 29.03 6.95 8.30
CA GLU A 110 30.50 7.02 8.28
C GLU A 110 31.14 5.77 7.66
N VAL A 111 30.50 4.61 7.72
CA VAL A 111 31.07 3.35 7.19
C VAL A 111 30.48 3.02 5.82
N GLU A 112 29.16 2.83 5.73
CA GLU A 112 28.46 2.40 4.52
C GLU A 112 28.40 3.50 3.46
N ALA A 113 28.08 4.73 3.85
CA ALA A 113 28.01 5.85 2.90
C ALA A 113 29.36 6.14 2.21
N ARG A 114 30.51 5.90 2.86
CA ARG A 114 31.83 6.03 2.23
C ARG A 114 32.10 4.95 1.18
N ARG A 115 31.48 3.78 1.34
CA ARG A 115 31.60 2.64 0.42
C ARG A 115 30.50 2.63 -0.64
N GLU A 116 29.50 3.50 -0.51
CA GLU A 116 28.30 3.53 -1.34
C GLU A 116 27.56 2.17 -1.35
N SER A 117 27.72 1.38 -0.30
CA SER A 117 27.14 0.04 -0.16
C SER A 117 26.57 -0.13 1.24
N TYR A 118 25.31 -0.57 1.33
CA TYR A 118 24.45 -0.53 2.52
C TYR A 118 23.98 -1.90 3.09
N PRO A 119 24.76 -2.99 3.03
CA PRO A 119 24.29 -4.32 3.43
C PRO A 119 23.98 -4.46 4.94
N SER A 120 24.71 -3.73 5.79
CA SER A 120 24.53 -3.68 7.24
C SER A 120 23.21 -3.00 7.58
N THR A 121 22.91 -1.82 7.01
CA THR A 121 21.63 -1.12 7.24
C THR A 121 20.45 -1.92 6.70
N ILE A 122 20.52 -2.46 5.48
CA ILE A 122 19.45 -3.26 4.88
C ILE A 122 19.11 -4.46 5.78
N SER A 123 20.12 -5.22 6.20
CA SER A 123 19.93 -6.39 7.07
C SER A 123 19.36 -6.04 8.45
N PHE A 124 19.75 -4.88 9.01
CA PHE A 124 19.21 -4.38 10.27
C PHE A 124 17.71 -4.07 10.15
N LEU A 125 17.31 -3.36 9.09
CA LEU A 125 15.89 -3.09 8.83
C LEU A 125 15.09 -4.39 8.65
N ASN A 126 15.62 -5.36 7.91
CA ASN A 126 14.98 -6.66 7.70
C ASN A 126 14.78 -7.43 9.02
N LEU A 127 15.79 -7.43 9.90
CA LEU A 127 15.70 -8.06 11.22
C LEU A 127 14.66 -7.37 12.10
N VAL A 128 14.70 -6.03 12.18
CA VAL A 128 13.73 -5.23 12.93
C VAL A 128 12.31 -5.47 12.41
N ASN A 129 12.11 -5.44 11.09
CA ASN A 129 10.81 -5.66 10.48
C ASN A 129 10.26 -7.06 10.81
N ALA A 130 11.11 -8.10 10.71
CA ALA A 130 10.73 -9.45 11.08
C ALA A 130 10.32 -9.56 12.57
N LEU A 131 11.03 -8.88 13.45
CA LEU A 131 10.73 -8.89 14.89
C LEU A 131 9.44 -8.15 15.25
N ILE A 132 9.19 -6.99 14.63
CA ILE A 132 7.96 -6.22 14.84
C ILE A 132 6.76 -6.96 14.26
N ALA A 133 6.89 -7.59 13.09
CA ALA A 133 5.82 -8.36 12.46
C ALA A 133 5.32 -9.53 13.33
N GLU A 134 6.21 -10.13 14.12
CA GLU A 134 5.89 -11.21 15.07
C GLU A 134 5.53 -10.70 16.47
N GLU A 135 5.30 -9.40 16.62
CA GLU A 135 4.89 -8.83 17.89
C GLU A 135 3.41 -9.10 18.18
N ARG A 136 3.13 -9.66 19.36
CA ARG A 136 1.78 -10.01 19.79
C ARG A 136 1.17 -8.95 20.68
N ASN A 137 2.00 -8.22 21.43
CA ASN A 137 1.54 -7.16 22.30
C ASN A 137 1.50 -5.82 21.54
N ILE A 138 0.33 -5.51 20.97
CA ILE A 138 0.07 -4.26 20.26
C ILE A 138 -0.46 -3.13 21.18
N SER A 139 -0.56 -3.36 22.49
CA SER A 139 -1.16 -2.39 23.42
C SER A 139 -0.40 -1.07 23.51
N ASP A 140 0.92 -1.12 23.35
CA ASP A 140 1.81 0.05 23.36
C ASP A 140 1.86 0.78 22.01
N LYS A 141 1.16 0.29 20.98
CA LYS A 141 1.04 0.94 19.66
C LYS A 141 2.39 1.34 19.02
N GLY A 142 3.44 0.59 19.34
CA GLY A 142 4.78 0.81 18.84
C GLY A 142 5.60 1.91 19.53
N ARG A 143 5.18 2.48 20.69
CA ARG A 143 5.99 3.50 21.39
C ARG A 143 7.37 2.99 21.77
N ARG A 144 7.49 1.75 22.24
CA ARG A 144 8.77 1.09 22.50
C ARG A 144 9.71 1.07 21.28
N PHE A 145 9.16 1.19 20.08
CA PHE A 145 9.91 1.19 18.82
C PHE A 145 10.08 2.59 18.24
N MET A 146 9.71 3.66 18.94
CA MET A 146 9.79 5.03 18.43
C MET A 146 11.22 5.41 18.02
N GLY A 147 12.24 5.02 18.79
CA GLY A 147 13.63 5.30 18.45
C GLY A 147 14.06 4.63 17.14
N ILE A 148 13.62 3.39 16.92
CA ILE A 148 13.84 2.64 15.69
C ILE A 148 13.08 3.30 14.54
N PHE A 149 11.79 3.59 14.72
CA PHE A 149 10.97 4.26 13.72
C PHE A 149 11.59 5.59 13.26
N LYS A 150 12.07 6.42 14.18
CA LYS A 150 12.78 7.66 13.85
C LYS A 150 14.05 7.42 13.05
N PHE A 151 14.83 6.41 13.40
CA PHE A 151 15.98 6.03 12.58
C PHE A 151 15.58 5.64 11.16
N VAL A 152 14.57 4.77 11.00
CA VAL A 152 14.06 4.37 9.67
C VAL A 152 13.55 5.59 8.88
N TYR A 153 12.77 6.46 9.53
CA TYR A 153 12.13 7.61 8.89
C TYR A 153 13.10 8.76 8.58
N GLU A 154 13.89 9.22 9.56
CA GLU A 154 14.73 10.42 9.46
C GLU A 154 16.11 10.12 8.87
N ASP A 155 16.76 9.05 9.32
CA ASP A 155 18.18 8.78 9.01
C ASP A 155 18.34 7.92 7.75
N VAL A 156 17.42 6.97 7.53
CA VAL A 156 17.48 6.04 6.39
C VAL A 156 16.61 6.50 5.22
N PHE A 157 15.29 6.51 5.39
CA PHE A 157 14.36 6.79 4.29
C PHE A 157 14.40 8.25 3.85
N GLY A 158 14.54 9.21 4.79
CA GLY A 158 14.59 10.62 4.42
C GLY A 158 15.67 10.96 3.37
N PRO A 159 16.94 10.56 3.61
CA PRO A 159 18.05 10.78 2.69
C PRO A 159 18.21 9.72 1.58
N PHE A 160 17.42 8.63 1.58
CA PHE A 160 17.62 7.51 0.66
C PHE A 160 17.74 7.94 -0.81
N PRO A 161 16.92 8.88 -1.34
CA PRO A 161 17.03 9.25 -2.75
C PRO A 161 18.32 10.01 -3.09
N GLN A 162 18.94 10.66 -2.11
CA GLN A 162 20.13 11.50 -2.29
C GLN A 162 21.44 10.75 -2.02
N ARG A 163 21.38 9.54 -1.46
CA ARG A 163 22.56 8.70 -1.22
C ARG A 163 23.17 8.19 -2.55
N ALA A 164 24.49 8.00 -2.55
CA ALA A 164 25.21 7.35 -3.64
C ALA A 164 25.17 5.83 -3.43
N TYR A 165 24.95 5.08 -4.50
CA TYR A 165 24.83 3.62 -4.47
C TYR A 165 25.75 3.01 -5.52
N ALA A 166 26.66 2.14 -5.09
CA ALA A 166 27.52 1.36 -5.98
C ALA A 166 26.71 0.34 -6.79
N ASP A 167 25.71 -0.29 -6.17
CA ASP A 167 24.71 -1.15 -6.84
C ASP A 167 23.31 -0.51 -6.74
N PRO A 168 22.67 -0.18 -7.87
CA PRO A 168 21.28 0.30 -7.90
C PRO A 168 20.27 -0.66 -7.25
N ARG A 169 20.57 -1.96 -7.12
CA ARG A 169 19.72 -2.90 -6.38
C ARG A 169 19.61 -2.53 -4.90
N GLU A 170 20.73 -2.20 -4.25
CA GLU A 170 20.74 -1.86 -2.83
C GLU A 170 19.90 -0.62 -2.53
N LYS A 171 19.83 0.34 -3.47
CA LYS A 171 18.91 1.48 -3.37
C LYS A 171 17.47 1.02 -3.17
N TRP A 172 17.02 0.06 -3.98
CA TRP A 172 15.65 -0.42 -3.94
C TRP A 172 15.41 -1.43 -2.81
N GLU A 173 16.42 -2.19 -2.40
CA GLU A 173 16.33 -3.02 -1.17
C GLU A 173 16.18 -2.15 0.08
N LEU A 174 16.96 -1.07 0.18
CA LEU A 174 16.88 -0.12 1.29
C LEU A 174 15.52 0.58 1.32
N ALA A 175 15.06 1.08 0.17
CA ALA A 175 13.75 1.71 0.06
C ALA A 175 12.62 0.72 0.41
N LEU A 176 12.70 -0.52 -0.08
CA LEU A 176 11.70 -1.55 0.18
C LEU A 176 11.61 -1.89 1.67
N ALA A 177 12.74 -2.08 2.34
CA ALA A 177 12.77 -2.36 3.79
C ALA A 177 12.15 -1.22 4.63
N CYS A 178 12.38 0.04 4.24
CA CYS A 178 11.73 1.19 4.87
C CYS A 178 10.21 1.23 4.60
N LEU A 179 9.79 0.96 3.36
CA LEU A 179 8.37 0.95 2.99
C LEU A 179 7.61 -0.18 3.70
N GLU A 180 8.20 -1.36 3.81
CA GLU A 180 7.66 -2.47 4.60
C GLU A 180 7.48 -2.08 6.06
N HIS A 181 8.45 -1.36 6.63
CA HIS A 181 8.36 -0.84 7.99
C HIS A 181 7.16 0.10 8.16
N PHE A 182 7.02 1.09 7.27
CA PHE A 182 5.91 2.06 7.30
C PHE A 182 4.55 1.39 7.09
N HIS A 183 4.45 0.52 6.10
CA HIS A 183 3.24 -0.24 5.82
C HIS A 183 2.82 -1.09 7.02
N MET A 184 3.76 -1.78 7.66
CA MET A 184 3.52 -2.56 8.86
C MET A 184 3.03 -1.69 10.03
N VAL A 185 3.69 -0.55 10.29
CA VAL A 185 3.27 0.41 11.33
C VAL A 185 1.84 0.90 11.09
N LEU A 186 1.47 1.23 9.84
CA LEU A 186 0.13 1.66 9.49
C LEU A 186 -0.91 0.54 9.58
N ARG A 187 -0.55 -0.72 9.34
CA ARG A 187 -1.48 -1.86 9.42
C ARG A 187 -1.67 -2.41 10.81
N MET A 188 -0.63 -2.41 11.65
CA MET A 188 -0.66 -3.03 12.97
C MET A 188 -1.29 -2.15 14.05
N TYR A 189 -1.20 -0.83 13.89
CA TYR A 189 -1.57 0.12 14.95
C TYR A 189 -2.72 1.04 14.53
N ASP A 190 -3.78 1.03 15.33
CA ASP A 190 -4.89 1.97 15.21
C ASP A 190 -4.70 3.20 16.09
N ILE A 191 -5.24 4.32 15.62
CA ILE A 191 -5.28 5.58 16.36
C ILE A 191 -6.63 5.67 17.07
N LYS A 192 -6.62 5.84 18.39
CA LYS A 192 -7.80 6.01 19.23
C LYS A 192 -7.92 7.46 19.70
N ASP A 193 -9.12 7.86 20.12
CA ASP A 193 -9.40 9.22 20.61
C ASP A 193 -8.43 9.68 21.69
N ASP A 194 -8.11 8.82 22.68
CA ASP A 194 -7.14 9.12 23.75
C ASP A 194 -5.76 9.51 23.20
N ASP A 195 -5.32 8.87 22.11
CA ASP A 195 -4.04 9.20 21.49
C ASP A 195 -4.08 10.57 20.82
N ILE A 196 -5.22 10.90 20.21
CA ILE A 196 -5.45 12.18 19.55
C ILE A 196 -5.45 13.30 20.61
N TYR A 197 -6.14 13.10 21.73
CA TYR A 197 -6.12 14.04 22.87
C TYR A 197 -4.70 14.21 23.44
N ALA A 198 -3.94 13.13 23.60
CA ALA A 198 -2.56 13.20 24.09
C ALA A 198 -1.65 13.97 23.11
N ALA A 199 -1.83 13.76 21.80
CA ALA A 199 -1.09 14.46 20.76
C ALA A 199 -1.44 15.96 20.70
N PHE A 200 -2.72 16.32 20.84
CA PHE A 200 -3.16 17.71 20.84
C PHE A 200 -2.57 18.52 22.01
N ASN A 201 -2.52 17.91 23.20
CA ASN A 201 -1.97 18.54 24.40
C ASN A 201 -0.43 18.64 24.39
N THR A 202 0.25 17.85 23.56
CA THR A 202 1.73 17.89 23.43
C THR A 202 2.22 18.85 22.34
N SER A 203 1.34 19.39 21.49
CA SER A 203 1.66 20.42 20.48
C SER A 203 2.02 21.81 21.04
N GLY A 204 1.97 22.02 22.35
CA GLY A 204 2.45 23.25 22.98
C GLY A 204 3.99 23.36 22.96
N PRO A 205 4.58 24.57 23.13
CA PRO A 205 6.03 24.76 23.10
C PRO A 205 6.63 24.14 24.38
N SER A 206 6.94 22.85 24.34
CA SER A 206 7.60 22.13 25.42
C SER A 206 8.99 21.70 24.99
N THR A 207 9.97 22.26 25.68
CA THR A 207 11.36 21.84 25.69
C THR A 207 11.49 20.49 26.41
N SER A 208 12.43 19.67 25.95
CA SER A 208 12.94 18.41 26.55
C SER A 208 12.25 17.08 26.20
N ASN A 209 13.08 16.02 26.26
CA ASN A 209 12.90 14.64 25.77
C ASN A 209 11.64 13.87 26.22
N ALA A 210 10.78 14.46 27.05
CA ALA A 210 9.48 13.89 27.46
C ALA A 210 8.45 13.80 26.31
N SER A 211 8.73 14.41 25.16
CA SER A 211 7.87 14.36 23.96
C SER A 211 7.95 13.03 23.21
N VAL A 212 9.09 12.32 23.26
CA VAL A 212 9.30 11.09 22.49
C VAL A 212 8.49 9.91 23.04
N GLU A 213 8.35 9.82 24.37
CA GLU A 213 7.58 8.75 25.03
C GLU A 213 6.07 8.81 24.76
N LYS A 214 5.55 9.97 24.30
CA LYS A 214 4.13 10.16 23.97
C LYS A 214 3.84 10.08 22.47
N GLN A 215 4.87 10.11 21.62
CA GLN A 215 4.71 10.02 20.17
C GLN A 215 4.28 8.60 19.76
N LEU A 216 3.52 8.51 18.69
CA LEU A 216 3.10 7.24 18.09
C LEU A 216 3.63 7.14 16.66
N PRO A 217 4.33 6.05 16.28
CA PRO A 217 4.90 5.92 14.94
C PRO A 217 3.85 6.12 13.83
N VAL A 218 2.68 5.48 14.00
CA VAL A 218 1.55 5.59 13.07
C VAL A 218 1.06 7.04 12.91
N LEU A 219 0.99 7.80 14.00
CA LEU A 219 0.49 9.16 13.98
C LEU A 219 1.51 10.11 13.34
N GLU A 220 2.80 9.95 13.63
CA GLU A 220 3.86 10.77 13.03
C GLU A 220 3.95 10.56 11.51
N LEU A 221 3.76 9.32 11.04
CA LEU A 221 3.72 9.02 9.60
C LEU A 221 2.50 9.65 8.91
N VAL A 222 1.30 9.54 9.50
CA VAL A 222 0.10 10.16 8.92
C VAL A 222 0.22 11.69 8.90
N LYS A 223 0.75 12.29 9.98
CA LYS A 223 1.04 13.73 10.06
C LYS A 223 2.05 14.20 9.00
N ASP A 224 3.06 13.39 8.66
CA ASP A 224 4.00 13.69 7.58
C ASP A 224 3.26 13.87 6.25
N PHE A 225 2.36 12.95 5.92
CA PHE A 225 1.54 13.00 4.70
C PHE A 225 0.60 14.20 4.66
N MET A 226 -0.08 14.48 5.76
CA MET A 226 -1.00 15.62 5.88
C MET A 226 -0.32 17.00 5.81
N CYS A 227 1.02 17.05 5.81
CA CYS A 227 1.81 18.26 5.62
C CYS A 227 2.73 18.19 4.40
N GLY A 228 2.67 17.12 3.59
CA GLY A 228 3.56 16.93 2.44
C GLY A 228 5.05 16.91 2.79
N LYS A 229 5.42 16.30 3.92
CA LYS A 229 6.80 16.25 4.43
C LYS A 229 7.62 15.14 3.75
N VAL A 230 8.61 14.59 4.46
CA VAL A 230 9.71 13.83 3.87
C VAL A 230 9.23 12.47 3.37
N ALA A 231 8.44 11.74 4.16
CA ALA A 231 7.95 10.42 3.74
C ALA A 231 7.00 10.56 2.54
N PHE A 232 6.04 11.48 2.60
CA PHE A 232 5.16 11.78 1.47
C PHE A 232 5.94 12.13 0.21
N ARG A 233 6.91 13.06 0.30
CA ARG A 233 7.69 13.48 -0.86
C ARG A 233 8.47 12.32 -1.47
N ASN A 234 9.13 11.52 -0.65
CA ASN A 234 9.94 10.41 -1.13
C ASN A 234 9.08 9.29 -1.73
N ILE A 235 7.94 8.95 -1.11
CA ILE A 235 6.97 7.98 -1.64
C ILE A 235 6.33 8.51 -2.92
N MET A 236 5.91 9.78 -2.97
CA MET A 236 5.43 10.38 -4.21
C MET A 236 6.48 10.39 -5.30
N ASN A 237 7.76 10.60 -5.00
CA ASN A 237 8.82 10.54 -6.02
C ASN A 237 8.96 9.14 -6.63
N ILE A 238 8.72 8.07 -5.86
CA ILE A 238 8.67 6.69 -6.39
C ILE A 238 7.48 6.55 -7.36
N ILE A 239 6.29 7.02 -6.97
CA ILE A 239 5.08 7.00 -7.80
C ILE A 239 5.25 7.85 -9.08
N LEU A 240 5.85 9.03 -8.96
CA LEU A 240 6.06 9.99 -10.06
C LEU A 240 7.05 9.51 -11.12
N MET A 241 7.75 8.38 -10.91
CA MET A 241 8.49 7.70 -11.98
C MET A 241 7.56 7.28 -13.13
N GLY A 242 6.30 6.98 -12.81
CA GLY A 242 5.27 6.65 -13.78
C GLY A 242 5.30 5.20 -14.25
N VAL A 243 4.19 4.77 -14.85
CA VAL A 243 3.95 3.37 -15.22
C VAL A 243 4.86 2.90 -16.35
N ASP A 244 5.10 3.72 -17.38
CA ASP A 244 5.95 3.34 -18.52
C ASP A 244 7.40 3.08 -18.07
N THR A 245 7.92 3.96 -17.21
CA THR A 245 9.23 3.78 -16.59
C THR A 245 9.24 2.50 -15.79
N LEU A 246 8.22 2.25 -14.96
CA LEU A 246 8.15 1.02 -14.17
C LEU A 246 8.18 -0.23 -15.05
N ILE A 247 7.40 -0.28 -16.14
CA ILE A 247 7.38 -1.39 -17.09
C ILE A 247 8.76 -1.60 -17.73
N ASN A 248 9.41 -0.52 -18.15
CA ASN A 248 10.76 -0.59 -18.72
C ASN A 248 11.79 -1.12 -17.71
N GLU A 249 11.79 -0.59 -16.49
CA GLU A 249 12.72 -1.01 -15.43
C GLU A 249 12.45 -2.46 -15.00
N ARG A 250 11.17 -2.87 -14.93
CA ARG A 250 10.75 -4.23 -14.57
C ARG A 250 11.25 -5.30 -15.54
N THR A 251 11.39 -4.94 -16.81
CA THR A 251 11.78 -5.86 -17.89
C THR A 251 13.27 -5.80 -18.21
N THR A 252 13.91 -4.64 -18.05
CA THR A 252 15.31 -4.43 -18.44
C THR A 252 16.30 -4.48 -17.29
N GLN A 253 15.88 -4.13 -16.06
CA GLN A 253 16.78 -3.97 -14.92
C GLN A 253 16.66 -5.10 -13.93
N THR A 254 17.80 -5.42 -13.33
CA THR A 254 17.92 -6.49 -12.35
C THR A 254 17.27 -6.17 -11.00
N TYR A 255 17.04 -4.89 -10.71
CA TYR A 255 16.29 -4.39 -9.54
C TYR A 255 14.81 -4.13 -9.84
N GLY A 256 14.35 -4.34 -11.08
CA GLY A 256 13.01 -3.97 -11.52
C GLY A 256 11.88 -4.58 -10.67
N ILE A 257 12.06 -5.81 -10.16
CA ILE A 257 11.11 -6.48 -9.26
C ILE A 257 11.05 -5.78 -7.89
N LEU A 258 12.18 -5.28 -7.40
CA LEU A 258 12.23 -4.55 -6.12
C LEU A 258 11.52 -3.20 -6.25
N LEU A 259 11.74 -2.50 -7.37
CA LEU A 259 11.04 -1.27 -7.71
C LEU A 259 9.52 -1.48 -7.84
N GLU A 260 9.08 -2.53 -8.54
CA GLU A 260 7.66 -2.90 -8.63
C GLU A 260 7.03 -3.08 -7.24
N LYS A 261 7.70 -3.80 -6.33
CA LYS A 261 7.23 -3.95 -4.95
C LYS A 261 7.23 -2.63 -4.18
N ALA A 262 8.22 -1.77 -4.39
CA ALA A 262 8.28 -0.46 -3.75
C ALA A 262 7.12 0.44 -4.22
N VAL A 263 6.75 0.41 -5.50
CA VAL A 263 5.57 1.11 -6.03
C VAL A 263 4.29 0.54 -5.41
N HIS A 264 4.15 -0.78 -5.36
CA HIS A 264 2.99 -1.42 -4.75
C HIS A 264 2.78 -0.98 -3.28
N LEU A 265 3.82 -1.12 -2.43
CA LEU A 265 3.73 -0.70 -1.03
C LEU A 265 3.50 0.81 -0.88
N SER A 266 4.07 1.62 -1.78
CA SER A 266 3.83 3.06 -1.79
C SER A 266 2.34 3.39 -1.99
N LEU A 267 1.67 2.70 -2.92
CA LEU A 267 0.23 2.86 -3.16
C LEU A 267 -0.61 2.34 -1.99
N GLU A 268 -0.25 1.20 -1.39
CA GLU A 268 -0.93 0.69 -0.18
C GLU A 268 -0.81 1.67 1.01
N ILE A 269 0.38 2.27 1.21
CA ILE A 269 0.60 3.31 2.23
C ILE A 269 -0.31 4.52 1.96
N PHE A 270 -0.45 4.96 0.71
CA PHE A 270 -1.37 6.04 0.35
C PHE A 270 -2.81 5.74 0.78
N ILE A 271 -3.29 4.53 0.50
CA ILE A 271 -4.65 4.10 0.89
C ILE A 271 -4.79 4.12 2.42
N LEU A 272 -3.85 3.49 3.13
CA LEU A 272 -3.88 3.41 4.59
C LEU A 272 -3.85 4.79 5.27
N VAL A 273 -3.14 5.76 4.69
CA VAL A 273 -3.11 7.14 5.18
C VAL A 273 -4.44 7.83 4.86
N MET A 274 -4.93 7.72 3.62
CA MET A 274 -6.22 8.30 3.23
C MET A 274 -7.38 7.74 4.06
N GLU A 275 -7.35 6.50 4.51
CA GLU A 275 -8.43 5.96 5.37
C GLU A 275 -8.52 6.68 6.74
N ARG A 276 -7.49 7.41 7.15
CA ARG A 276 -7.36 8.01 8.49
C ARG A 276 -7.26 9.53 8.50
N ASP A 277 -6.75 10.13 7.44
CA ASP A 277 -6.39 11.54 7.37
C ASP A 277 -7.56 12.50 7.62
N LEU A 278 -8.77 12.23 7.09
CA LEU A 278 -9.92 13.13 7.23
C LEU A 278 -10.28 13.40 8.69
N VAL A 279 -10.42 12.33 9.48
CA VAL A 279 -10.79 12.41 10.90
C VAL A 279 -9.71 13.16 11.68
N LEU A 280 -8.44 12.89 11.39
CA LEU A 280 -7.33 13.56 12.06
C LEU A 280 -7.20 15.03 11.64
N ALA A 281 -7.43 15.34 10.38
CA ALA A 281 -7.39 16.71 9.87
C ALA A 281 -8.43 17.57 10.56
N ASP A 282 -9.65 17.04 10.77
CA ASP A 282 -10.70 17.72 11.51
C ASP A 282 -10.27 18.10 12.92
N VAL A 283 -9.57 17.22 13.63
CA VAL A 283 -9.13 17.46 15.02
C VAL A 283 -7.91 18.38 15.09
N PHE A 284 -6.94 18.23 14.19
CA PHE A 284 -5.70 19.00 14.24
C PHE A 284 -5.70 20.25 13.34
N ARG A 285 -6.86 20.76 12.93
CA ARG A 285 -6.95 22.05 12.23
C ARG A 285 -6.36 23.19 13.08
N PRO A 286 -5.68 24.18 12.47
CA PRO A 286 -5.44 24.34 11.03
C PRO A 286 -4.10 23.74 10.55
N LEU A 287 -3.36 23.04 11.41
CA LEU A 287 -1.97 22.64 11.14
C LEU A 287 -1.84 21.53 10.10
N TYR A 288 -2.83 20.64 10.04
CA TYR A 288 -2.84 19.48 9.14
C TYR A 288 -4.04 19.55 8.20
N GLN A 289 -3.81 19.15 6.95
CA GLN A 289 -4.84 19.15 5.91
C GLN A 289 -5.10 17.72 5.43
N PRO A 290 -6.32 17.40 4.98
CA PRO A 290 -6.60 16.15 4.28
C PRO A 290 -5.70 15.99 3.06
N LEU A 291 -5.37 14.74 2.73
CA LEU A 291 -4.40 14.41 1.71
C LEU A 291 -4.85 14.83 0.32
N GLU A 292 -6.16 14.88 0.05
CA GLU A 292 -6.68 15.41 -1.22
C GLU A 292 -6.31 16.89 -1.42
N ILE A 293 -6.20 17.67 -0.35
CA ILE A 293 -5.80 19.09 -0.43
C ILE A 293 -4.31 19.18 -0.74
N ILE A 294 -3.48 18.36 -0.07
CA ILE A 294 -2.03 18.29 -0.31
C ILE A 294 -1.74 17.88 -1.76
N LEU A 295 -2.39 16.81 -2.24
CA LEU A 295 -2.26 16.33 -3.62
C LEU A 295 -2.77 17.35 -4.65
N SER A 296 -3.83 18.09 -4.33
CA SER A 296 -4.39 19.12 -5.22
C SER A 296 -3.46 20.31 -5.45
N GLN A 297 -2.41 20.48 -4.64
CA GLN A 297 -1.37 21.49 -4.90
C GLN A 297 -0.58 21.19 -6.18
N ASN A 298 -0.53 19.92 -6.60
CA ASN A 298 0.11 19.50 -7.84
C ASN A 298 -0.71 18.37 -8.50
N HIS A 299 -1.58 18.73 -9.45
CA HIS A 299 -2.47 17.79 -10.14
C HIS A 299 -1.75 16.59 -10.76
N ARG A 300 -0.47 16.72 -11.14
CA ARG A 300 0.33 15.60 -11.66
C ARG A 300 0.46 14.45 -10.65
N GLN A 301 0.46 14.75 -9.36
CA GLN A 301 0.50 13.73 -8.31
C GLN A 301 -0.77 12.87 -8.31
N ILE A 302 -1.94 13.51 -8.43
CA ILE A 302 -3.23 12.82 -8.56
C ILE A 302 -3.20 11.93 -9.81
N ILE A 303 -2.84 12.49 -10.96
CA ILE A 303 -2.79 11.75 -12.23
C ILE A 303 -1.87 10.54 -12.13
N SER A 304 -0.67 10.71 -11.57
CA SER A 304 0.32 9.63 -11.48
C SER A 304 -0.19 8.46 -10.61
N LEU A 305 -0.95 8.73 -9.55
CA LEU A 305 -1.59 7.67 -8.75
C LEU A 305 -2.66 6.92 -9.55
N LEU A 306 -3.42 7.63 -10.40
CA LEU A 306 -4.51 7.08 -11.20
C LEU A 306 -4.02 6.34 -12.45
N GLU A 307 -2.87 6.72 -13.01
CA GLU A 307 -2.30 6.05 -14.18
C GLU A 307 -1.93 4.59 -13.92
N PHE A 308 -1.60 4.22 -12.67
CA PHE A 308 -1.23 2.85 -12.30
C PHE A 308 -2.32 1.80 -12.55
N VAL A 309 -3.56 2.20 -12.84
CA VAL A 309 -4.59 1.29 -13.34
C VAL A 309 -4.15 0.51 -14.59
N ARG A 310 -3.26 1.08 -15.42
CA ARG A 310 -2.77 0.44 -16.65
C ARG A 310 -1.64 -0.57 -16.43
N TYR A 311 -1.19 -0.80 -15.20
CA TYR A 311 -0.07 -1.69 -14.91
C TYR A 311 -0.51 -3.16 -14.78
N ASP A 312 -0.22 -3.97 -15.79
CA ASP A 312 -0.73 -5.34 -15.96
C ASP A 312 0.11 -6.44 -15.27
N TYR A 313 1.41 -6.21 -15.04
CA TYR A 313 2.31 -7.23 -14.46
C TYR A 313 1.96 -7.66 -13.03
N LEU A 314 1.35 -6.76 -12.23
CA LEU A 314 0.97 -7.02 -10.85
C LEU A 314 -0.43 -6.43 -10.55
N PRO A 315 -1.50 -7.26 -10.57
CA PRO A 315 -2.88 -6.79 -10.41
C PRO A 315 -3.13 -5.96 -9.15
N GLN A 316 -2.39 -6.20 -8.08
CA GLN A 316 -2.49 -5.45 -6.83
C GLN A 316 -2.19 -3.95 -7.00
N ILE A 317 -1.29 -3.58 -7.92
CA ILE A 317 -1.03 -2.18 -8.26
C ILE A 317 -2.27 -1.53 -8.90
N GLN A 318 -2.95 -2.25 -9.81
CA GLN A 318 -4.20 -1.76 -10.41
C GLN A 318 -5.28 -1.62 -9.35
N GLN A 319 -5.43 -2.61 -8.47
CA GLN A 319 -6.38 -2.58 -7.36
C GLN A 319 -6.15 -1.35 -6.47
N CYS A 320 -4.89 -1.05 -6.13
CA CYS A 320 -4.58 0.13 -5.34
C CYS A 320 -4.95 1.43 -6.07
N SER A 321 -4.63 1.56 -7.35
CA SER A 321 -4.98 2.74 -8.16
C SER A 321 -6.50 2.95 -8.24
N ILE A 322 -7.28 1.88 -8.43
CA ILE A 322 -8.75 1.93 -8.45
C ILE A 322 -9.32 2.33 -7.09
N LYS A 323 -8.78 1.79 -5.98
CA LYS A 323 -9.16 2.19 -4.62
C LYS A 323 -8.87 3.67 -4.37
N ILE A 324 -7.72 4.17 -4.83
CA ILE A 324 -7.36 5.59 -4.74
C ILE A 324 -8.33 6.45 -5.57
N MET A 325 -8.69 6.04 -6.79
CA MET A 325 -9.74 6.71 -7.58
C MET A 325 -11.06 6.79 -6.81
N GLY A 326 -11.48 5.70 -6.17
CA GLY A 326 -12.67 5.67 -5.32
C GLY A 326 -12.62 6.71 -4.21
N ILE A 327 -11.53 6.75 -3.45
CA ILE A 327 -11.33 7.72 -2.37
C ILE A 327 -11.33 9.15 -2.94
N LEU A 328 -10.54 9.44 -3.97
CA LEU A 328 -10.43 10.79 -4.52
C LEU A 328 -11.74 11.28 -5.15
N SER A 329 -12.46 10.41 -5.87
CA SER A 329 -13.78 10.71 -6.41
C SER A 329 -14.79 11.07 -5.33
N SER A 330 -14.60 10.54 -4.11
CA SER A 330 -15.46 10.84 -2.99
C SER A 330 -15.18 12.18 -2.30
N ARG A 331 -13.96 12.70 -2.45
CA ARG A 331 -13.48 13.89 -1.73
C ARG A 331 -13.32 15.11 -2.64
N ILE A 332 -13.03 14.91 -3.92
CA ILE A 332 -12.77 15.98 -4.88
C ILE A 332 -13.98 16.15 -5.80
N VAL A 333 -14.80 17.17 -5.54
CA VAL A 333 -16.01 17.48 -6.35
C VAL A 333 -15.66 17.78 -7.82
N GLY A 334 -14.50 18.39 -8.09
CA GLY A 334 -14.05 18.78 -9.43
C GLY A 334 -13.10 17.80 -10.12
N LEU A 335 -13.08 16.51 -9.72
CA LEU A 335 -12.08 15.56 -10.22
C LEU A 335 -12.17 15.34 -11.73
N VAL A 336 -13.38 15.27 -12.28
CA VAL A 336 -13.58 15.12 -13.74
C VAL A 336 -13.04 16.33 -14.49
N GLN A 337 -13.30 17.54 -14.00
CA GLN A 337 -12.79 18.76 -14.61
C GLN A 337 -11.27 18.83 -14.55
N LEU A 338 -10.66 18.35 -13.47
CA LEU A 338 -9.21 18.22 -13.35
C LEU A 338 -8.67 17.29 -14.45
N LEU A 339 -9.25 16.09 -14.61
CA LEU A 339 -8.81 15.12 -15.62
C LEU A 339 -9.00 15.63 -17.07
N LEU A 340 -10.05 16.40 -17.32
CA LEU A 340 -10.29 17.06 -18.61
C LEU A 340 -9.27 18.16 -18.88
N LYS A 341 -8.99 19.01 -17.88
CA LYS A 341 -8.04 20.12 -18.00
C LYS A 341 -6.62 19.64 -18.29
N GLU A 342 -6.22 18.53 -17.70
CA GLU A 342 -4.89 17.94 -17.86
C GLU A 342 -4.81 16.99 -19.09
N ASP A 343 -5.86 16.90 -19.91
CA ASP A 343 -5.94 16.11 -21.15
C ASP A 343 -5.69 14.60 -20.98
N VAL A 344 -5.99 14.05 -19.80
CA VAL A 344 -5.82 12.62 -19.49
C VAL A 344 -7.13 11.83 -19.52
N ALA A 345 -8.27 12.51 -19.62
CA ALA A 345 -9.60 11.91 -19.58
C ALA A 345 -9.78 10.74 -20.58
N LYS A 346 -9.26 10.87 -21.80
CA LYS A 346 -9.37 9.82 -22.81
C LYS A 346 -8.59 8.56 -22.40
N SER A 347 -7.36 8.70 -21.95
CA SER A 347 -6.53 7.58 -21.47
C SER A 347 -7.25 6.85 -20.35
N VAL A 348 -7.70 7.59 -19.33
CA VAL A 348 -8.38 7.02 -18.16
C VAL A 348 -9.62 6.21 -18.57
N ILE A 349 -10.42 6.69 -19.53
CA ILE A 349 -11.58 5.92 -20.04
C ILE A 349 -11.15 4.60 -20.68
N GLU A 350 -10.10 4.65 -21.52
CA GLU A 350 -9.62 3.48 -22.26
C GLU A 350 -8.90 2.48 -21.33
N ASP A 351 -8.13 2.96 -20.35
CA ASP A 351 -7.39 2.14 -19.39
C ASP A 351 -8.35 1.35 -18.48
N TYR A 352 -9.38 1.99 -17.93
CA TYR A 352 -10.40 1.30 -17.12
C TYR A 352 -11.21 0.30 -17.95
N ALA A 353 -11.53 0.63 -19.21
CA ALA A 353 -12.21 -0.28 -20.11
C ALA A 353 -11.36 -1.52 -20.41
N ALA A 354 -10.05 -1.35 -20.66
CA ALA A 354 -9.11 -2.45 -20.88
C ALA A 354 -8.99 -3.37 -19.66
N CYS A 355 -8.90 -2.81 -18.46
CA CYS A 355 -8.88 -3.62 -17.23
C CYS A 355 -10.15 -4.46 -17.06
N LEU A 356 -11.31 -3.86 -17.36
CA LEU A 356 -12.59 -4.55 -17.27
C LEU A 356 -12.74 -5.62 -18.36
N GLU A 357 -12.31 -5.34 -19.59
CA GLU A 357 -12.34 -6.30 -20.71
C GLU A 357 -11.47 -7.51 -20.41
N PHE A 358 -10.22 -7.27 -20.00
CA PHE A 358 -9.30 -8.33 -19.59
C PHE A 358 -9.89 -9.20 -18.47
N ARG A 359 -10.53 -8.57 -17.47
CA ARG A 359 -11.11 -9.32 -16.35
C ARG A 359 -12.32 -10.16 -16.75
N PHE A 360 -13.15 -9.69 -17.68
CA PHE A 360 -14.24 -10.52 -18.23
C PHE A 360 -13.70 -11.72 -19.02
N ASP A 361 -12.58 -11.58 -19.72
CA ASP A 361 -11.97 -12.65 -20.53
C ASP A 361 -11.18 -13.68 -19.70
N ASP A 362 -10.78 -13.37 -18.47
CA ASP A 362 -9.99 -14.26 -17.59
C ASP A 362 -10.82 -15.43 -17.01
N PHE A 363 -12.15 -15.33 -16.99
CA PHE A 363 -13.10 -16.38 -16.55
C PHE A 363 -12.84 -16.98 -15.15
N GLN A 364 -12.03 -16.33 -14.31
CA GLN A 364 -11.68 -16.81 -12.97
C GLN A 364 -12.83 -16.61 -11.96
N VAL A 365 -12.96 -17.57 -11.04
CA VAL A 365 -13.92 -17.50 -9.93
C VAL A 365 -13.46 -16.41 -8.96
N ILE A 366 -14.38 -15.55 -8.56
CA ILE A 366 -14.11 -14.48 -7.60
C ILE A 366 -14.19 -15.05 -6.19
N GLU A 367 -13.04 -15.19 -5.54
CA GLU A 367 -12.94 -15.64 -4.14
C GLU A 367 -13.19 -14.48 -3.15
N ASN A 368 -12.61 -13.30 -3.43
CA ASN A 368 -12.75 -12.10 -2.61
C ASN A 368 -13.08 -10.89 -3.48
N THR A 369 -14.28 -10.33 -3.30
CA THR A 369 -14.75 -9.15 -4.05
C THR A 369 -13.89 -7.90 -3.81
N LYS A 370 -13.19 -7.81 -2.67
CA LYS A 370 -12.35 -6.65 -2.33
C LYS A 370 -11.03 -6.57 -3.10
N ASP A 371 -10.65 -7.67 -3.73
CA ASP A 371 -9.38 -7.83 -4.44
C ASP A 371 -9.59 -8.13 -5.93
N ASP A 372 -10.83 -8.14 -6.42
CA ASP A 372 -11.12 -8.36 -7.83
C ASP A 372 -11.19 -7.03 -8.59
N VAL A 373 -10.33 -6.86 -9.60
CA VAL A 373 -10.24 -5.62 -10.40
C VAL A 373 -11.56 -5.26 -11.07
N GLY A 374 -12.28 -6.24 -11.63
CA GLY A 374 -13.55 -6.01 -12.31
C GLY A 374 -14.64 -5.58 -11.33
N VAL A 375 -14.72 -6.23 -10.18
CA VAL A 375 -15.65 -5.83 -9.10
C VAL A 375 -15.33 -4.44 -8.59
N LEU A 376 -14.05 -4.11 -8.35
CA LEU A 376 -13.64 -2.79 -7.90
C LEU A 376 -14.03 -1.68 -8.89
N ILE A 377 -13.87 -1.93 -10.20
CA ILE A 377 -14.29 -0.97 -11.25
C ILE A 377 -15.81 -0.80 -11.26
N LEU A 378 -16.58 -1.90 -11.22
CA LEU A 378 -18.04 -1.82 -11.22
C LEU A 378 -18.58 -1.14 -9.97
N GLN A 379 -18.01 -1.44 -8.80
CA GLN A 379 -18.34 -0.78 -7.54
C GLN A 379 -18.01 0.71 -7.59
N LEU A 380 -16.85 1.09 -8.13
CA LEU A 380 -16.48 2.50 -8.33
C LEU A 380 -17.54 3.24 -9.15
N LEU A 381 -18.05 2.63 -10.23
CA LEU A 381 -19.09 3.21 -11.07
C LEU A 381 -20.43 3.33 -10.32
N ILE A 382 -20.83 2.30 -9.58
CA ILE A 382 -22.08 2.33 -8.80
C ILE A 382 -22.02 3.41 -7.71
N ASP A 383 -20.93 3.46 -6.95
CA ASP A 383 -20.73 4.40 -5.84
C ASP A 383 -20.64 5.87 -6.28
N ASN A 384 -20.44 6.12 -7.58
CA ASN A 384 -20.30 7.45 -8.15
C ASN A 384 -21.57 7.95 -8.87
N ILE A 385 -22.54 7.10 -9.25
CA ILE A 385 -23.74 7.54 -10.00
C ILE A 385 -24.43 8.73 -9.34
N CYS A 386 -24.74 8.60 -8.05
CA CYS A 386 -25.49 9.62 -7.31
C CYS A 386 -24.64 10.81 -6.82
N ARG A 387 -23.34 10.85 -7.16
CA ARG A 387 -22.47 11.96 -6.75
C ARG A 387 -22.69 13.19 -7.64
N PRO A 388 -22.35 14.40 -7.16
CA PRO A 388 -22.51 15.64 -7.93
C PRO A 388 -21.95 15.53 -9.35
N ALA A 389 -22.73 15.93 -10.35
CA ALA A 389 -22.36 15.80 -11.75
C ALA A 389 -21.48 16.97 -12.24
N PRO A 390 -20.58 16.73 -13.21
CA PRO A 390 -20.18 15.42 -13.74
C PRO A 390 -19.25 14.67 -12.76
N ASN A 391 -19.41 13.35 -12.68
CA ASN A 391 -18.69 12.47 -11.75
C ASN A 391 -17.92 11.39 -12.55
N ILE A 392 -17.15 10.55 -11.85
CA ILE A 392 -16.31 9.53 -12.50
C ILE A 392 -17.13 8.52 -13.30
N THR A 393 -18.35 8.18 -12.87
CA THR A 393 -19.25 7.31 -13.65
C THR A 393 -19.63 7.94 -14.97
N HIS A 394 -20.02 9.22 -14.96
CA HIS A 394 -20.30 9.97 -16.18
C HIS A 394 -19.10 9.95 -17.14
N LEU A 395 -17.89 10.15 -16.62
CA LEU A 395 -16.67 10.12 -17.43
C LEU A 395 -16.39 8.73 -18.02
N LEU A 396 -16.32 7.69 -17.20
CA LEU A 396 -15.92 6.33 -17.60
C LEU A 396 -16.96 5.62 -18.47
N LEU A 397 -18.25 5.94 -18.31
CA LEU A 397 -19.31 5.47 -19.21
C LEU A 397 -19.45 6.34 -20.47
N ARG A 398 -18.65 7.42 -20.58
CA ARG A 398 -18.56 8.31 -21.73
C ARG A 398 -19.82 9.13 -21.99
N PHE A 399 -20.42 9.64 -20.91
CA PHE A 399 -21.40 10.72 -20.98
C PHE A 399 -20.75 12.03 -21.42
N ASP A 400 -21.55 12.97 -21.91
CA ASP A 400 -21.07 14.30 -22.27
C ASP A 400 -20.81 15.13 -21.01
N VAL A 401 -19.60 15.01 -20.47
CA VAL A 401 -19.16 15.72 -19.26
C VAL A 401 -18.87 17.22 -19.50
N ASN A 402 -18.91 17.69 -20.76
CA ASN A 402 -18.79 19.11 -21.09
C ASN A 402 -20.17 19.78 -21.29
N GLY A 403 -21.23 18.98 -21.41
CA GLY A 403 -22.61 19.41 -21.58
C GLY A 403 -23.55 18.89 -20.48
N PRO A 404 -24.88 19.09 -20.65
CA PRO A 404 -25.86 18.49 -19.76
C PRO A 404 -25.89 16.97 -19.90
N ILE A 405 -25.69 16.25 -18.80
CA ILE A 405 -25.62 14.78 -18.76
C ILE A 405 -26.89 14.17 -19.36
N GLU A 406 -28.05 14.76 -19.06
CA GLU A 406 -29.38 14.28 -19.46
C GLU A 406 -29.60 14.31 -20.98
N ARG A 407 -28.77 15.07 -21.71
CA ARG A 407 -28.82 15.21 -23.18
C ARG A 407 -27.75 14.40 -23.90
N THR A 408 -27.00 13.58 -23.16
CA THR A 408 -25.98 12.71 -23.74
C THR A 408 -26.59 11.74 -24.75
N VAL A 409 -25.95 11.60 -25.91
CA VAL A 409 -26.26 10.52 -26.87
C VAL A 409 -25.19 9.44 -26.79
N LEU A 410 -25.47 8.37 -26.06
CA LEU A 410 -24.54 7.26 -25.84
C LEU A 410 -24.31 6.45 -27.13
N LYS A 411 -23.04 6.17 -27.45
CA LYS A 411 -22.63 5.42 -28.65
C LYS A 411 -21.58 4.33 -28.33
N PRO A 412 -21.90 3.31 -27.50
CA PRO A 412 -20.92 2.32 -27.07
C PRO A 412 -20.39 1.43 -28.22
N LYS A 413 -21.10 1.31 -29.35
CA LYS A 413 -20.56 0.63 -30.54
C LYS A 413 -19.44 1.40 -31.26
N SER A 414 -19.38 2.72 -31.10
CA SER A 414 -18.39 3.58 -31.76
C SER A 414 -17.21 3.95 -30.88
N HIS A 415 -17.35 3.75 -29.58
CA HIS A 415 -16.44 4.28 -28.59
C HIS A 415 -16.04 3.21 -27.59
N TYR A 416 -14.73 3.05 -27.41
CA TYR A 416 -14.19 2.20 -26.37
C TYR A 416 -14.37 2.88 -25.00
N SER A 417 -15.03 2.18 -24.07
CA SER A 417 -15.35 2.65 -22.71
C SER A 417 -15.86 1.48 -21.86
N CYS A 418 -15.96 1.68 -20.53
CA CYS A 418 -16.54 0.68 -19.63
C CYS A 418 -17.98 0.30 -20.05
N LEU A 419 -18.77 1.26 -20.53
CA LEU A 419 -20.14 0.99 -21.00
C LEU A 419 -20.16 0.00 -22.18
N LYS A 420 -19.23 0.14 -23.13
CA LYS A 420 -19.10 -0.81 -24.25
C LYS A 420 -18.80 -2.21 -23.74
N ILE A 421 -17.80 -2.35 -22.89
CA ILE A 421 -17.37 -3.65 -22.35
C ILE A 421 -18.49 -4.33 -21.57
N ILE A 422 -19.19 -3.57 -20.72
CA ILE A 422 -20.31 -4.07 -19.94
C ILE A 422 -21.43 -4.57 -20.85
N LEU A 423 -21.85 -3.78 -21.84
CA LEU A 423 -22.93 -4.19 -22.75
C LEU A 423 -22.53 -5.38 -23.61
N ASP A 424 -21.31 -5.41 -24.15
CA ASP A 424 -20.82 -6.51 -24.97
C ASP A 424 -20.76 -7.83 -24.17
N ASN A 425 -20.43 -7.77 -22.87
CA ASN A 425 -20.42 -8.95 -22.00
C ASN A 425 -21.82 -9.38 -21.55
N LEU A 426 -22.69 -8.42 -21.21
CA LEU A 426 -24.10 -8.72 -20.94
C LEU A 426 -24.78 -9.37 -22.17
N GLU A 427 -24.49 -8.92 -23.40
CA GLU A 427 -25.01 -9.57 -24.61
C GLU A 427 -24.56 -11.03 -24.79
N LYS A 428 -23.39 -11.40 -24.23
CA LYS A 428 -22.77 -12.73 -24.36
C LYS A 428 -23.12 -13.69 -23.22
N VAL A 429 -24.12 -13.40 -22.37
CA VAL A 429 -24.56 -14.26 -21.25
C VAL A 429 -25.07 -15.61 -21.77
N THR A 430 -24.12 -16.48 -22.08
CA THR A 430 -24.30 -17.84 -22.62
C THR A 430 -23.90 -18.89 -21.58
N LYS A 431 -23.22 -18.46 -20.49
CA LYS A 431 -22.83 -19.26 -19.33
C LYS A 431 -22.92 -18.40 -18.05
N PRO A 432 -24.09 -18.32 -17.38
CA PRO A 432 -24.28 -17.41 -16.25
C PRO A 432 -23.38 -17.72 -15.05
N ASP A 433 -22.87 -18.95 -14.93
CA ASP A 433 -22.00 -19.37 -13.83
C ASP A 433 -20.60 -18.75 -13.89
N ILE A 434 -20.11 -18.43 -15.10
CA ILE A 434 -18.80 -17.79 -15.30
C ILE A 434 -19.00 -16.29 -15.21
N ASN A 435 -18.19 -15.60 -14.42
CA ASN A 435 -18.30 -14.16 -14.15
C ASN A 435 -19.67 -13.75 -13.57
N ALA A 436 -20.39 -14.66 -12.89
CA ALA A 436 -21.72 -14.41 -12.33
C ALA A 436 -21.81 -13.11 -11.54
N LEU A 437 -20.85 -12.87 -10.64
CA LEU A 437 -20.77 -11.63 -9.85
C LEU A 437 -20.53 -10.38 -10.71
N LEU A 438 -19.68 -10.46 -11.73
CA LEU A 438 -19.46 -9.31 -12.64
C LEU A 438 -20.73 -8.99 -13.44
N HIS A 439 -21.49 -10.01 -13.86
CA HIS A 439 -22.80 -9.81 -14.48
C HIS A 439 -23.80 -9.19 -13.50
N GLU A 440 -23.84 -9.63 -12.25
CA GLU A 440 -24.71 -9.07 -11.21
C GLU A 440 -24.42 -7.57 -10.99
N PHE A 441 -23.17 -7.21 -10.75
CA PHE A 441 -22.76 -5.80 -10.61
C PHE A 441 -23.02 -4.99 -11.89
N SER A 442 -22.86 -5.59 -13.06
CA SER A 442 -23.18 -4.94 -14.34
C SER A 442 -24.68 -4.65 -14.48
N PHE A 443 -25.55 -5.60 -14.13
CA PHE A 443 -27.00 -5.38 -14.12
C PHE A 443 -27.41 -4.36 -13.06
N GLN A 444 -26.79 -4.39 -11.87
CA GLN A 444 -27.00 -3.39 -10.84
C GLN A 444 -26.64 -2.00 -11.36
N LEU A 445 -25.49 -1.83 -12.01
CA LEU A 445 -25.10 -0.54 -12.59
C LEU A 445 -26.12 -0.04 -13.62
N MET A 446 -26.59 -0.91 -14.52
CA MET A 446 -27.61 -0.54 -15.52
C MET A 446 -28.93 -0.13 -14.84
N TYR A 447 -29.34 -0.84 -13.78
CA TYR A 447 -30.52 -0.51 -13.00
C TYR A 447 -30.39 0.86 -12.32
N GLU A 448 -29.30 1.10 -11.57
CA GLU A 448 -29.06 2.37 -10.88
C GLU A 448 -28.97 3.54 -11.88
N SER A 449 -28.36 3.32 -13.05
CA SER A 449 -28.30 4.33 -14.12
C SER A 449 -29.67 4.61 -14.77
N CYS A 450 -30.63 3.68 -14.67
CA CYS A 450 -32.01 3.92 -15.09
C CYS A 450 -32.84 4.62 -14.01
N LEU A 451 -32.42 4.56 -12.73
CA LEU A 451 -33.08 5.23 -11.62
C LEU A 451 -32.61 6.67 -11.43
N ASP A 452 -31.33 6.94 -11.68
CA ASP A 452 -30.76 8.27 -11.48
C ASP A 452 -31.38 9.30 -12.45
N PRO A 453 -31.90 10.44 -11.95
CA PRO A 453 -32.53 11.48 -12.76
C PRO A 453 -31.67 11.99 -13.93
N LEU A 454 -30.34 11.99 -13.79
CA LEU A 454 -29.46 12.55 -14.82
C LEU A 454 -29.14 11.55 -15.93
N THR A 455 -28.93 10.29 -15.56
CA THR A 455 -28.51 9.24 -16.50
C THR A 455 -29.68 8.46 -17.11
N CYS A 456 -30.86 8.48 -16.47
CA CYS A 456 -32.04 7.70 -16.88
C CYS A 456 -32.41 7.90 -18.36
N GLY A 457 -32.55 9.14 -18.82
CA GLY A 457 -32.94 9.45 -20.21
C GLY A 457 -31.99 8.82 -21.25
N PRO A 458 -30.69 9.21 -21.25
CA PRO A 458 -29.69 8.64 -22.15
C PRO A 458 -29.58 7.11 -22.11
N VAL A 459 -29.68 6.52 -20.91
CA VAL A 459 -29.54 5.07 -20.73
C VAL A 459 -30.79 4.33 -21.20
N MET A 460 -31.99 4.80 -20.85
CA MET A 460 -33.24 4.19 -21.32
C MET A 460 -33.38 4.29 -22.85
N ASP A 461 -33.00 5.40 -23.45
CA ASP A 461 -32.97 5.55 -24.91
C ASP A 461 -32.00 4.53 -25.56
N LEU A 462 -30.82 4.36 -24.98
CA LEU A 462 -29.83 3.37 -25.44
C LEU A 462 -30.37 1.94 -25.33
N LEU A 463 -30.87 1.54 -24.16
CA LEU A 463 -31.31 0.17 -23.87
C LEU A 463 -32.60 -0.21 -24.62
N SER A 464 -33.49 0.76 -24.85
CA SER A 464 -34.73 0.57 -25.62
C SER A 464 -34.51 0.55 -27.14
N THR A 465 -33.35 1.01 -27.61
CA THR A 465 -33.04 1.02 -29.04
C THR A 465 -33.09 -0.41 -29.60
N THR A 466 -33.78 -0.58 -30.73
CA THR A 466 -33.93 -1.87 -31.44
C THR A 466 -32.61 -2.53 -31.84
N LYS A 467 -31.50 -1.79 -31.78
CA LYS A 467 -30.13 -2.29 -32.02
C LYS A 467 -29.54 -3.09 -30.86
N TYR A 468 -29.99 -2.87 -29.63
CA TYR A 468 -29.51 -3.58 -28.44
C TYR A 468 -30.51 -4.65 -28.00
N GLN A 469 -31.82 -4.36 -28.11
CA GLN A 469 -32.89 -5.29 -27.69
C GLN A 469 -32.67 -5.79 -26.24
N PHE A 470 -32.10 -4.93 -25.40
CA PHE A 470 -31.53 -5.32 -24.10
C PHE A 470 -32.57 -6.02 -23.23
N PHE A 471 -33.73 -5.39 -23.04
CA PHE A 471 -34.80 -5.94 -22.22
C PHE A 471 -35.32 -7.28 -22.77
N SER A 472 -35.62 -7.38 -24.06
CA SER A 472 -36.14 -8.64 -24.64
C SER A 472 -35.15 -9.80 -24.55
N LYS A 473 -33.84 -9.53 -24.68
CA LYS A 473 -32.78 -10.55 -24.53
C LYS A 473 -32.71 -11.03 -23.08
N HIS A 474 -32.70 -10.10 -22.12
CA HIS A 474 -32.47 -10.46 -20.72
C HIS A 474 -33.71 -10.93 -19.96
N VAL A 475 -34.92 -10.53 -20.36
CA VAL A 475 -36.18 -11.05 -19.77
C VAL A 475 -36.26 -12.58 -19.87
N GLY A 476 -35.71 -13.19 -20.92
CA GLY A 476 -35.62 -14.64 -21.05
C GLY A 476 -34.40 -15.29 -20.37
N THR A 477 -33.39 -14.49 -20.01
CA THR A 477 -32.10 -14.95 -19.45
C THR A 477 -32.03 -14.80 -17.93
N ILE A 478 -32.89 -13.95 -17.33
CA ILE A 478 -33.16 -13.94 -15.89
C ILE A 478 -33.91 -15.24 -15.58
N GLY A 479 -33.16 -16.33 -15.53
CA GLY A 479 -33.59 -17.61 -15.04
C GLY A 479 -34.09 -17.39 -13.63
N VAL A 480 -35.40 -17.49 -13.47
CA VAL A 480 -36.05 -17.65 -12.19
C VAL A 480 -35.39 -18.86 -11.53
N SER A 481 -34.42 -18.64 -10.64
CA SER A 481 -34.06 -19.69 -9.68
C SER A 481 -35.40 -20.10 -9.06
N PRO A 482 -35.77 -21.40 -9.06
CA PRO A 482 -36.93 -21.81 -8.31
C PRO A 482 -36.76 -21.26 -6.90
N LEU A 483 -37.79 -20.58 -6.39
CA LEU A 483 -37.82 -20.12 -5.00
C LEU A 483 -37.34 -21.30 -4.13
N PRO A 484 -36.38 -21.09 -3.20
CA PRO A 484 -35.88 -22.16 -2.37
C PRO A 484 -37.07 -22.92 -1.79
N LYS A 485 -37.08 -24.25 -1.94
CA LYS A 485 -38.19 -25.10 -1.47
C LYS A 485 -38.50 -24.73 -0.03
N ARG A 486 -39.73 -24.26 0.21
CA ARG A 486 -40.25 -23.91 1.54
C ARG A 486 -40.14 -25.15 2.43
N ASN A 487 -39.13 -25.20 3.28
CA ASN A 487 -39.05 -26.20 4.34
C ASN A 487 -39.60 -25.67 5.68
N ASN A 488 -39.92 -24.37 5.80
CA ASN A 488 -40.49 -23.80 7.02
C ASN A 488 -41.49 -22.67 6.72
N ASN A 489 -42.61 -22.70 7.45
CA ASN A 489 -43.68 -21.69 7.46
C ASN A 489 -43.26 -20.44 8.26
N GLN A 490 -42.22 -19.72 7.84
CA GLN A 490 -41.97 -18.37 8.38
C GLN A 490 -42.42 -17.30 7.38
N ALA A 491 -43.21 -16.35 7.89
CA ALA A 491 -43.73 -15.23 7.12
C ALA A 491 -42.59 -14.31 6.66
N LEU A 492 -42.68 -13.85 5.41
CA LEU A 492 -41.75 -12.88 4.83
C LEU A 492 -41.78 -11.58 5.64
N ARG A 493 -40.61 -10.99 5.90
CA ARG A 493 -40.51 -9.60 6.33
C ARG A 493 -41.28 -8.73 5.35
N ILE A 494 -42.27 -8.01 5.87
CA ILE A 494 -43.02 -7.01 5.16
C ILE A 494 -42.04 -5.90 4.74
N SER A 495 -42.06 -5.56 3.45
CA SER A 495 -41.37 -4.40 2.88
C SER A 495 -41.76 -3.13 3.65
N MET A 496 -40.77 -2.36 4.14
CA MET A 496 -40.99 -1.05 4.78
C MET A 496 -41.37 0.05 3.77
N LEU A 497 -42.29 -0.26 2.85
CA LEU A 497 -42.97 0.72 1.99
C LEU A 497 -44.42 0.96 2.46
N HIS A 498 -44.73 0.59 3.71
CA HIS A 498 -45.92 1.01 4.43
C HIS A 498 -45.50 1.32 5.87
N GLU A 499 -44.97 2.52 6.08
CA GLU A 499 -45.20 3.35 7.26
C GLU A 499 -44.89 4.82 6.92
#